data_AF-A0AAU6B871-F1
#
_entry.id   AF-A0AAU6B871-F1
#
_cell.length_a   1.000
_cell.length_b   1.000
_cell.length_c   1.000
_cell.angle_alpha   90.00
_cell.angle_beta   90.00
_cell.angle_gamma   90.00
#
_symmetry.space_group_name_H-M   'P 1'
#
loop_
_entity.id
_entity.type
_entity.pdbx_description
1 polymer ?
#
loop_
_entity_poly.entity_id
_entity_poly.type
_entity_poly.pdbx_seq_one_letter_code
_entity_poly.pdbx_strand_id
1 'polypeptide(L)'
;MGSLILDTQLKGDSATVRATADWLGRLIGAEHEAVTACNNVRAHSLPVWEGPAGDIMRHDLAETTQGGDTLVDRSEEYRRGLLTFADRLDTVRGKINDARGKATAVGLKVTPGEIYPPAPAPPGPPMDSGRSPQ
;
A
#
# COMPACT_ATOMS: atom_id res chain seq x y z
N MET A 1 -12.31 22.05 28.14
CA MET A 1 -13.01 21.33 27.04
C MET A 1 -12.01 21.16 25.91
N GLY A 2 -11.59 19.93 25.62
CA GLY A 2 -10.62 19.69 24.55
C GLY A 2 -11.23 20.02 23.20
N SER A 3 -10.56 20.88 22.43
CA SER A 3 -10.95 21.18 21.05
C SER A 3 -10.86 19.89 20.24
N LEU A 4 -12.00 19.39 19.74
CA LEU A 4 -12.10 18.13 19.00
C LEU A 4 -11.73 18.35 17.53
N ILE A 5 -10.49 18.78 17.29
CA ILE A 5 -9.94 18.93 15.94
C ILE A 5 -9.72 17.53 15.35
N LEU A 6 -10.25 17.29 14.15
CA LEU A 6 -10.05 16.04 13.45
C LEU A 6 -8.82 16.15 12.55
N ASP A 7 -7.77 15.39 12.86
CA ASP A 7 -6.58 15.25 12.03
C ASP A 7 -6.89 14.40 10.79
N THR A 8 -6.50 14.92 9.64
CA THR A 8 -6.68 14.32 8.32
C THR A 8 -5.35 14.08 7.59
N GLN A 9 -4.22 14.16 8.30
CA GLN A 9 -2.93 13.82 7.73
C GLN A 9 -2.80 12.32 7.46
N LEU A 10 -2.64 11.97 6.19
CA LEU A 10 -2.29 10.61 5.77
C LEU A 10 -0.81 10.58 5.36
N LYS A 11 0.01 9.87 6.13
CA LYS A 11 1.39 9.59 5.76
C LYS A 11 1.45 8.36 4.85
N GLY A 12 2.16 8.50 3.74
CA GLY A 12 2.35 7.42 2.76
C GLY A 12 1.80 7.76 1.38
N ASP A 13 2.42 7.12 0.39
CA ASP A 13 2.08 7.27 -1.01
C ASP A 13 1.81 5.90 -1.65
N SER A 14 0.56 5.67 -2.03
CA SER A 14 0.12 4.43 -2.68
C SER A 14 0.80 4.24 -4.03
N ALA A 15 1.18 5.31 -4.74
CA ALA A 15 1.88 5.22 -6.02
C ALA A 15 3.29 4.63 -5.84
N THR A 16 4.05 5.14 -4.87
CA THR A 16 5.38 4.59 -4.52
C THR A 16 5.29 3.12 -4.08
N VAL A 17 4.28 2.76 -3.30
CA VAL A 17 4.06 1.35 -2.88
C VAL A 17 3.79 0.45 -4.08
N ARG A 18 2.95 0.88 -5.03
CA ARG A 18 2.67 0.14 -6.27
C ARG A 18 3.91 0.03 -7.15
N ALA A 19 4.72 1.08 -7.26
CA ALA A 19 5.96 1.04 -8.01
C ALA A 19 6.94 -0.03 -7.49
N THR A 20 7.02 -0.21 -6.17
CA THR A 20 7.81 -1.29 -5.55
C THR A 20 7.22 -2.67 -5.87
N ALA A 21 5.89 -2.82 -5.84
CA ALA A 21 5.23 -4.06 -6.23
C ALA A 21 5.47 -4.41 -7.70
N ASP A 22 5.47 -3.41 -8.59
CA ASP A 22 5.77 -3.59 -10.01
C ASP A 22 7.25 -3.99 -10.23
N TRP A 23 8.17 -3.41 -9.45
CA TRP A 23 9.57 -3.82 -9.47
C TRP A 23 9.74 -5.28 -9.04
N LEU A 24 9.06 -5.73 -7.98
CA LEU A 24 9.05 -7.15 -7.59
C LEU A 24 8.47 -8.03 -8.69
N GLY A 25 7.42 -7.58 -9.39
CA GLY A 25 6.86 -8.30 -10.54
C GLY A 25 7.87 -8.52 -11.66
N ARG A 26 8.71 -7.52 -11.96
CA ARG A 26 9.80 -7.65 -12.93
C ARG A 26 10.89 -8.61 -12.46
N LEU A 27 11.26 -8.55 -11.17
CA LEU A 27 12.24 -9.47 -10.58
C LEU A 27 11.77 -10.93 -10.70
N ILE A 28 10.51 -11.20 -10.35
CA ILE A 28 9.90 -12.54 -10.48
C ILE A 28 9.96 -13.03 -11.94
N GLY A 29 9.63 -12.16 -12.90
CA GLY A 29 9.71 -12.52 -14.32
C GLY A 29 11.12 -12.91 -14.76
N ALA A 30 12.12 -12.12 -14.38
CA ALA A 30 13.52 -12.41 -14.69
C ALA A 30 14.01 -13.72 -14.04
N GLU A 31 13.59 -13.99 -12.80
CA GLU A 31 13.95 -15.22 -12.09
C GLU A 31 13.33 -16.46 -12.77
N HIS A 32 12.06 -16.39 -13.17
CA HIS A 32 11.43 -17.47 -13.94
C HIS A 32 12.13 -17.78 -15.26
N GLU A 33 12.59 -16.75 -15.98
CA GLU A 33 13.38 -16.94 -17.20
C GLU A 33 14.71 -17.65 -16.91
N ALA A 34 15.41 -17.24 -15.84
CA ALA A 34 16.66 -17.86 -15.43
C ALA A 34 16.48 -19.32 -15.01
N VAL A 35 15.49 -19.62 -14.15
CA VAL A 35 15.14 -20.98 -13.72
C VAL A 35 14.78 -21.86 -14.92
N THR A 36 14.00 -21.32 -15.87
CA THR A 36 13.66 -22.03 -17.11
C THR A 36 14.89 -22.36 -17.95
N ALA A 37 15.83 -21.42 -18.09
CA ALA A 37 17.09 -21.65 -18.79
C ALA A 37 17.94 -22.73 -18.11
N CYS A 38 18.08 -22.71 -16.78
CA CYS A 38 18.78 -23.73 -16.01
C CYS A 38 18.15 -25.12 -16.20
N ASN A 39 16.83 -25.22 -16.13
CA ASN A 39 16.10 -26.47 -16.35
C ASN A 39 16.29 -27.01 -17.78
N ASN A 40 16.29 -26.12 -18.78
CA ASN A 40 16.57 -26.50 -20.16
C ASN A 40 17.98 -27.05 -20.33
N VAL A 41 19.00 -26.38 -19.79
CA VAL A 41 20.39 -26.84 -19.84
C VAL A 41 20.53 -28.20 -19.14
N ARG A 42 19.92 -28.37 -17.96
CA ARG A 42 19.91 -29.62 -17.22
C ARG A 42 19.32 -30.76 -18.05
N ALA A 43 18.17 -30.55 -18.69
CA ALA A 43 17.53 -31.55 -19.54
C ALA A 43 18.36 -31.92 -20.78
N HIS A 44 18.98 -30.93 -21.45
CA HIS A 44 19.79 -31.17 -22.65
C HIS A 44 21.18 -31.76 -22.35
N SER A 45 21.67 -31.63 -21.10
CA SER A 45 22.95 -32.22 -20.68
C SER A 45 22.90 -33.75 -20.56
N LEU A 46 21.73 -34.32 -20.26
CA LEU A 46 21.53 -35.75 -19.97
C LEU A 46 22.11 -36.70 -21.04
N PRO A 47 21.87 -36.52 -22.34
CA PRO A 47 22.36 -37.44 -23.37
C PRO A 47 23.79 -37.18 -23.85
N VAL A 48 24.40 -36.04 -23.47
CA VAL A 48 25.71 -35.61 -24.02
C VAL A 48 26.83 -35.73 -23.00
N TRP A 49 26.51 -35.55 -21.72
CA TRP A 49 27.49 -35.48 -20.65
C TRP A 49 27.16 -36.45 -19.51
N GLU A 50 27.65 -37.68 -19.71
CA GLU A 50 27.58 -38.77 -18.75
C GLU A 50 28.74 -38.73 -17.74
N GLY A 51 28.53 -39.39 -16.61
CA GLY A 51 29.53 -39.56 -15.55
C GLY A 51 29.49 -38.47 -14.47
N PRO A 52 30.38 -38.58 -13.46
CA PRO A 52 30.27 -37.83 -12.20
C PRO A 52 30.26 -36.30 -12.35
N ALA A 53 30.96 -35.77 -13.35
CA ALA A 53 30.99 -34.32 -13.61
C ALA A 53 29.63 -33.80 -14.10
N GLY A 54 28.95 -34.55 -14.97
CA GLY A 54 27.60 -34.22 -15.42
C GLY A 54 26.57 -34.35 -14.30
N ASP A 55 26.73 -35.34 -13.41
CA ASP A 55 25.86 -35.50 -12.24
C ASP A 55 25.98 -34.33 -11.26
N ILE A 56 27.20 -33.88 -10.95
CA ILE A 56 27.45 -32.72 -10.09
C ILE A 56 26.85 -31.45 -10.70
N MET A 57 27.10 -31.18 -11.99
CA MET A 57 26.49 -30.03 -12.67
C MET A 57 24.95 -30.04 -12.57
N ARG A 58 24.32 -31.19 -12.79
CA ARG A 58 22.86 -31.32 -12.70
C ARG A 58 22.33 -31.15 -11.28
N HIS A 59 23.10 -31.55 -10.29
CA HIS A 59 22.81 -31.33 -8.87
C HIS A 59 22.86 -29.83 -8.54
N ASP A 60 23.95 -29.15 -8.89
CA ASP A 60 24.14 -27.72 -8.59
C ASP A 60 23.09 -26.84 -9.29
N LEU A 61 22.72 -27.20 -10.53
CA LEU A 61 21.62 -26.54 -11.24
C LEU A 61 20.27 -26.77 -10.55
N ALA A 62 20.03 -27.96 -10.00
CA ALA A 62 18.79 -28.25 -9.28
C ALA A 62 18.68 -27.41 -8.00
N GLU A 63 19.76 -27.32 -7.20
CA GLU A 63 19.79 -26.46 -6.01
C GLU A 63 19.59 -24.98 -6.36
N THR A 64 20.24 -24.51 -7.43
CA THR A 64 20.07 -23.14 -7.92
C THR A 64 18.62 -22.86 -8.29
N THR A 65 17.97 -23.76 -9.04
CA THR A 65 16.56 -23.59 -9.41
C THR A 65 15.62 -23.58 -8.20
N GLN A 66 15.90 -24.40 -7.19
CA GLN A 66 15.10 -24.42 -5.95
C GLN A 66 15.23 -23.11 -5.15
N GLY A 67 16.44 -22.54 -5.12
CA GLY A 67 16.67 -21.21 -4.55
C GLY A 67 15.88 -20.12 -5.28
N GLY A 68 15.86 -20.19 -6.62
CA GLY A 68 15.08 -19.29 -7.47
C GLY A 68 13.57 -19.38 -7.22
N ASP A 69 13.02 -20.59 -7.17
CA ASP A 69 11.60 -20.81 -6.86
C ASP A 69 11.22 -20.23 -5.49
N THR A 70 12.09 -20.40 -4.48
CA THR A 70 11.88 -19.83 -3.14
C THR A 70 11.87 -18.29 -3.18
N LEU A 71 12.76 -17.68 -3.96
CA LEU A 71 12.80 -16.23 -4.13
C LEU A 71 11.54 -15.70 -4.82
N VAL A 72 11.04 -16.41 -5.83
CA VAL A 72 9.78 -16.09 -6.52
C VAL A 72 8.63 -16.10 -5.53
N ASP A 73 8.46 -17.19 -4.78
CA ASP A 73 7.34 -17.35 -3.84
C ASP A 73 7.29 -16.21 -2.81
N ARG A 74 8.45 -15.88 -2.24
CA ARG A 74 8.59 -14.78 -1.27
C ARG A 74 8.32 -13.42 -1.90
N SER A 75 8.85 -13.20 -3.10
CA SER A 75 8.64 -11.94 -3.82
C SER A 75 7.16 -11.73 -4.16
N GLU A 76 6.44 -12.80 -4.52
CA GLU A 76 5.01 -12.74 -4.75
C GLU A 76 4.22 -12.42 -3.48
N GLU A 77 4.59 -13.02 -2.35
CA GLU A 77 3.99 -12.75 -1.04
C GLU A 77 4.11 -11.25 -0.70
N TYR A 78 5.31 -10.69 -0.81
CA TYR A 78 5.54 -9.26 -0.59
C TYR A 78 4.79 -8.39 -1.59
N ARG A 79 4.79 -8.76 -2.88
CA ARG A 79 4.06 -8.02 -3.92
C ARG A 79 2.57 -7.91 -3.60
N ARG A 80 1.92 -9.01 -3.21
CA ARG A 80 0.51 -9.03 -2.80
C ARG A 80 0.26 -8.16 -1.57
N GLY A 81 1.16 -8.23 -0.58
CA GLY A 81 1.10 -7.41 0.62
C GLY A 81 1.18 -5.91 0.32
N LEU A 82 2.10 -5.50 -0.56
CA LEU A 82 2.26 -4.11 -0.99
C LEU A 82 1.03 -3.59 -1.72
N LEU A 83 0.47 -4.36 -2.66
CA LEU A 83 -0.75 -3.97 -3.37
C LEU A 83 -1.93 -3.78 -2.41
N THR A 84 -2.11 -4.72 -1.48
CA THR A 84 -3.14 -4.63 -0.43
C THR A 84 -2.95 -3.38 0.43
N PHE A 85 -1.71 -3.05 0.78
CA PHE A 85 -1.39 -1.86 1.54
C PHE A 85 -1.68 -0.57 0.76
N ALA A 86 -1.34 -0.52 -0.53
CA ALA A 86 -1.65 0.61 -1.40
C ALA A 86 -3.17 0.86 -1.51
N ASP A 87 -3.96 -0.20 -1.65
CA ASP A 87 -5.42 -0.09 -1.73
C ASP A 87 -6.03 0.43 -0.42
N ARG A 88 -5.46 0.05 0.73
CA ARG A 88 -5.85 0.59 2.03
C ARG A 88 -5.52 2.07 2.16
N LEU A 89 -4.35 2.50 1.68
CA LEU A 89 -3.98 3.92 1.65
C LEU A 89 -4.98 4.73 0.81
N ASP A 90 -5.34 4.25 -0.38
CA ASP A 90 -6.33 4.92 -1.23
C ASP A 90 -7.71 4.97 -0.59
N THR A 91 -8.11 3.89 0.09
CA THR A 91 -9.38 3.85 0.83
C THR A 91 -9.40 4.91 1.93
N VAL A 92 -8.34 5.02 2.73
CA VAL A 92 -8.23 6.04 3.79
C VAL A 92 -8.22 7.45 3.19
N ARG A 93 -7.49 7.66 2.09
CA ARG A 93 -7.47 8.94 1.37
C ARG A 93 -8.86 9.33 0.87
N GLY A 94 -9.61 8.37 0.32
CA GLY A 94 -11.01 8.57 -0.09
C GLY A 94 -11.90 9.00 1.07
N LYS A 95 -11.80 8.34 2.22
CA LYS A 95 -12.55 8.69 3.44
C LYS A 95 -12.19 10.09 3.97
N ILE A 96 -10.91 10.45 3.95
CA ILE A 96 -10.45 11.79 4.33
C ILE A 96 -11.05 12.85 3.39
N ASN A 97 -11.01 12.61 2.08
CA ASN A 97 -11.57 13.53 1.09
C ASN A 97 -13.08 13.69 1.26
N ASP A 98 -13.81 12.60 1.50
CA ASP A 98 -15.24 12.63 1.80
C ASP A 98 -15.55 13.42 3.08
N ALA A 99 -14.82 13.17 4.17
CA ALA A 99 -14.99 13.91 5.42
C ALA A 99 -14.75 15.42 5.24
N ARG A 100 -13.70 15.80 4.50
CA ARG A 100 -13.39 17.20 4.16
C ARG A 100 -14.48 17.83 3.30
N GLY A 101 -15.00 17.10 2.33
CA GLY A 101 -16.11 17.53 1.48
C GLY A 101 -17.37 17.81 2.29
N LYS A 102 -17.75 16.88 3.18
CA LYS A 102 -18.88 17.04 4.10
C LYS A 102 -18.70 18.24 5.03
N ALA A 103 -17.52 18.38 5.65
CA ALA A 103 -17.22 19.50 6.53
C ALA A 103 -17.32 20.85 5.82
N THR A 104 -16.80 20.93 4.59
CA THR A 104 -16.90 22.14 3.76
C THR A 104 -18.35 22.46 3.40
N ALA A 105 -19.15 21.45 3.06
CA ALA A 105 -20.56 21.61 2.69
C ALA A 105 -21.42 22.18 3.83
N VAL A 106 -21.10 21.87 5.09
CA VAL A 106 -21.80 22.41 6.27
C VAL A 106 -21.13 23.68 6.84
N GLY A 107 -20.15 24.25 6.14
CA GLY A 107 -19.50 25.51 6.51
C GLY A 107 -18.47 25.41 7.63
N LEU A 108 -17.95 24.21 7.93
CA LEU A 108 -16.85 24.07 8.88
C LEU A 108 -15.54 24.59 8.29
N LYS A 109 -14.66 25.09 9.17
CA LYS A 109 -13.30 25.47 8.79
C LYS A 109 -12.47 24.20 8.54
N VAL A 110 -11.93 24.09 7.33
CA VAL A 110 -11.06 22.97 6.90
C VAL A 110 -9.69 23.53 6.49
N THR A 111 -8.60 22.97 6.99
CA THR A 111 -7.22 23.26 6.58
C THR A 111 -6.65 22.06 5.82
N PRO A 112 -5.44 22.10 5.21
CA PRO A 112 -4.87 20.94 4.53
C PRO A 112 -4.73 19.69 5.41
N GLY A 113 -4.56 19.84 6.72
CA GLY A 113 -4.38 18.73 7.66
C GLY A 113 -5.51 18.53 8.65
N GLU A 114 -6.45 19.45 8.80
CA GLU A 114 -7.38 19.43 9.95
C GLU A 114 -8.80 19.86 9.57
N ILE A 115 -9.79 19.35 10.32
CA ILE A 115 -11.16 19.85 10.33
C ILE A 115 -11.47 20.40 11.73
N TYR A 116 -11.95 21.64 11.79
CA TYR A 116 -12.27 22.34 13.02
C TYR A 116 -13.75 22.12 13.41
N PRO A 117 -14.07 22.13 14.72
CA PRO A 117 -15.45 22.08 15.18
C PRO A 117 -16.26 23.32 14.73
N PRO A 118 -17.60 23.26 14.77
CA PRO A 118 -18.45 24.41 14.50
C PRO A 118 -18.08 25.60 15.39
N ALA A 119 -18.24 26.82 14.87
CA ALA A 119 -18.13 28.02 15.70
C ALA A 119 -19.25 28.02 16.76
N PRO A 120 -19.00 28.57 17.96
CA PRO A 120 -20.04 28.75 18.97
C PRO A 120 -21.23 29.54 18.40
N ALA A 121 -22.44 29.18 18.82
CA ALA A 121 -23.63 29.93 18.41
C ALA A 121 -23.50 31.40 18.85
N PRO A 122 -24.01 32.36 18.05
CA PRO A 122 -24.06 33.76 18.46
C PRO A 122 -24.82 33.90 19.80
N PRO A 123 -24.47 34.87 20.65
CA PRO A 123 -25.29 35.20 21.81
C PRO A 123 -26.73 35.47 21.36
N GLY A 124 -27.70 34.89 22.05
CA GLY A 124 -29.11 35.16 21.77
C GLY A 124 -29.43 36.65 21.89
N PRO A 125 -30.53 37.12 21.26
CA PRO A 125 -30.97 38.51 21.42
C PRO A 125 -31.08 38.85 22.91
N PRO A 126 -30.73 40.08 23.34
CA PRO A 126 -30.95 40.50 24.71
C PRO A 126 -32.42 40.27 25.07
N MET A 127 -32.68 39.50 26.13
CA MET A 127 -34.02 39.43 26.71
C MET A 127 -34.38 40.85 27.17
N ASP A 128 -35.46 41.40 26.63
CA ASP A 128 -36.06 42.65 27.11
C ASP A 128 -36.53 42.41 28.56
N SER A 129 -35.70 42.82 29.51
CA SER A 129 -35.96 42.80 30.94
C SER A 129 -36.56 44.13 31.41
N GLY A 130 -37.50 44.71 30.66
CA GLY A 130 -37.97 46.06 30.94
C GLY A 130 -39.39 46.43 30.49
N ARG A 131 -40.43 45.76 31.02
CA ARG A 131 -41.70 46.46 31.33
C ARG A 131 -42.55 45.73 32.37
N SER A 132 -42.45 46.15 33.63
CA SER A 132 -43.49 45.88 34.64
C SER A 132 -44.73 46.73 34.33
N PRO A 133 -45.94 46.16 34.22
CA PRO A 133 -47.16 46.96 34.17
C PRO A 133 -47.46 47.54 35.56
N GLN A 134 -47.69 48.85 35.61
CA GLN A 134 -48.25 49.57 36.75
C GLN A 134 -49.76 49.32 36.82
#